data_AF-B1ZFJ7-F1
#
_entry.id   AF-B1ZFJ7-F1
#
_cell.length_a   1.000
_cell.length_b   1.000
_cell.length_c   1.000
_cell.angle_alpha   90.00
_cell.angle_beta   90.00
_cell.angle_gamma   90.00
#
_symmetry.space_group_name_H-M   'P 1'
#
loop_
_entity.id
_entity.type
_entity.pdbx_description
1 polymer ?
#
loop_
_entity_poly.entity_id
_entity_poly.type
_entity_poly.pdbx_seq_one_letter_code
_entity_poly.pdbx_strand_id
1 'polypeptide(L)'
;MLRSGAMSLIDNEQTKLLATALNTAATSCFTVGIATPVAGYLYNVGGLQASLSPWVVLVGLLIWSGAAMSLHLTARQVLRRLQS
;
A
#
# COMPACT_ATOMS: atom_id res chain seq x y z
N MET A 1 -24.07 -28.45 12.89
CA MET A 1 -22.61 -28.23 12.97
C MET A 1 -21.97 -27.86 11.63
N LEU A 2 -22.27 -28.52 10.50
CA LEU A 2 -21.68 -28.21 9.18
C LEU A 2 -21.89 -26.75 8.70
N ARG A 3 -23.02 -26.12 9.03
CA ARG A 3 -23.34 -24.75 8.61
C ARG A 3 -22.49 -23.67 9.27
N SER A 4 -22.02 -23.87 10.51
CA SER A 4 -21.14 -22.93 11.20
C SER A 4 -19.72 -22.93 10.63
N GLY A 5 -19.19 -24.10 10.26
CA GLY A 5 -17.87 -24.19 9.62
C GLY A 5 -17.87 -23.55 8.22
N ALA A 6 -18.94 -23.70 7.45
CA ALA A 6 -19.03 -23.04 6.15
C ALA A 6 -19.08 -21.51 6.26
N MET A 7 -19.80 -20.96 7.26
CA MET A 7 -19.82 -19.51 7.51
C MET A 7 -18.44 -18.98 7.93
N SER A 8 -17.71 -19.67 8.81
CA SER A 8 -16.37 -19.24 9.22
C SER A 8 -15.35 -19.29 8.08
N LEU A 9 -15.48 -20.23 7.14
CA LEU A 9 -14.64 -20.28 5.95
C LEU A 9 -14.86 -19.08 5.03
N ILE A 10 -16.11 -18.67 4.81
CA ILE A 10 -16.44 -17.48 3.99
C ILE A 10 -15.87 -16.22 4.64
N ASP A 11 -16.04 -16.06 5.95
CA ASP A 11 -15.52 -14.91 6.70
C ASP A 11 -13.97 -14.81 6.62
N ASN A 12 -13.30 -15.95 6.68
CA ASN A 12 -11.84 -16.02 6.51
C ASN A 12 -11.39 -15.64 5.09
N GLU A 13 -12.08 -16.10 4.04
CA GLU A 13 -11.76 -15.74 2.67
C GLU A 13 -12.00 -14.24 2.40
N GLN A 14 -13.09 -13.67 2.93
CA GLN A 14 -13.33 -12.22 2.86
C GLN A 14 -12.23 -11.43 3.57
N THR A 15 -11.80 -11.88 4.75
CA THR A 15 -10.69 -11.27 5.51
C THR A 15 -9.38 -11.29 4.70
N LYS A 16 -9.07 -12.41 4.04
CA LYS A 16 -7.88 -12.53 3.16
C LYS A 16 -7.96 -11.61 1.95
N LEU A 17 -9.11 -11.54 1.29
CA LEU A 17 -9.32 -10.65 0.14
C LEU A 17 -9.13 -9.18 0.54
N LEU A 18 -9.68 -8.76 1.69
CA LEU A 18 -9.50 -7.41 2.22
C LEU A 18 -8.03 -7.12 2.55
N ALA A 19 -7.36 -8.02 3.28
CA ALA A 19 -5.94 -7.87 3.59
C ALA A 19 -5.10 -7.75 2.31
N THR A 20 -5.43 -8.55 1.29
CA THR A 20 -4.76 -8.53 -0.02
C THR A 20 -4.98 -7.19 -0.72
N ALA A 21 -6.23 -6.70 -0.77
CA ALA A 21 -6.55 -5.42 -1.40
C ALA A 21 -5.80 -4.25 -0.73
N LEU A 22 -5.76 -4.21 0.61
CA LEU A 22 -5.01 -3.19 1.36
C LEU A 22 -3.50 -3.26 1.10
N ASN A 23 -2.93 -4.46 1.04
CA ASN A 23 -1.51 -4.63 0.74
C ASN A 23 -1.17 -4.25 -0.72
N THR A 24 -2.06 -4.55 -1.66
CA THR A 24 -1.93 -4.10 -3.06
C THR A 24 -1.99 -2.57 -3.14
N ALA A 25 -2.93 -1.94 -2.43
CA ALA A 25 -2.99 -0.47 -2.35
C ALA A 25 -1.70 0.14 -1.76
N ALA A 26 -1.15 -0.48 -0.70
CA ALA A 26 0.13 -0.06 -0.13
C ALA A 26 1.27 -0.14 -1.15
N THR A 27 1.37 -1.27 -1.87
CA THR A 27 2.38 -1.47 -2.92
C THR A 27 2.21 -0.46 -4.05
N SER A 28 0.98 -0.19 -4.49
CA SER A 28 0.68 0.82 -5.52
C SER A 28 1.03 2.24 -5.07
N CYS A 29 0.75 2.60 -3.82
CA CYS A 29 1.17 3.89 -3.26
C CYS A 29 2.70 4.04 -3.28
N PHE A 30 3.43 2.96 -2.98
CA PHE A 30 4.88 2.96 -3.07
C PHE A 30 5.37 3.08 -4.52
N THR A 31 4.87 2.28 -5.45
CA THR A 31 5.37 2.30 -6.83
C THR A 31 5.03 3.63 -7.53
N VAL A 32 3.78 4.06 -7.47
CA VAL A 32 3.30 5.26 -8.17
C VAL A 32 3.70 6.54 -7.43
N GLY A 33 3.64 6.54 -6.10
CA GLY A 33 3.89 7.74 -5.28
C GLY A 33 5.36 7.99 -4.93
N ILE A 34 6.22 6.96 -4.98
CA ILE A 34 7.64 7.05 -4.60
C ILE A 34 8.53 6.67 -5.77
N ALA A 35 8.43 5.43 -6.25
CA ALA A 35 9.39 4.92 -7.24
C ALA A 35 9.34 5.70 -8.56
N THR A 36 8.14 5.98 -9.08
CA THR A 36 7.97 6.74 -10.33
C THR A 36 8.51 8.18 -10.23
N PRO A 37 8.13 9.01 -9.24
CA PRO A 37 8.68 10.36 -9.10
C PRO A 37 10.19 10.40 -8.88
N VAL A 38 10.74 9.46 -8.09
CA VAL A 38 12.20 9.37 -7.86
C VAL A 38 12.92 9.05 -9.15
N ALA A 39 12.45 8.06 -9.91
CA ALA A 39 13.03 7.74 -11.21
C ALA A 39 12.94 8.94 -12.16
N GLY A 40 11.77 9.59 -12.25
CA GLY A 40 11.58 10.79 -13.07
C GLY A 40 12.53 11.92 -12.71
N TYR A 41 12.74 12.17 -11.42
CA TYR A 41 13.67 13.18 -10.93
C TYR A 41 15.14 12.81 -11.20
N LEU A 42 15.55 11.57 -10.92
CA LEU A 42 16.92 11.10 -11.13
C LEU A 42 17.33 11.12 -12.61
N TYR A 43 16.43 10.71 -13.49
CA TYR A 43 16.65 10.74 -14.94
C TYR A 43 16.33 12.10 -15.58
N ASN A 44 15.97 13.10 -14.77
CA ASN A 44 15.57 14.44 -15.20
C ASN A 44 14.53 14.44 -16.34
N VAL A 45 13.59 13.50 -16.29
CA VAL A 45 12.54 13.35 -17.31
C VAL A 45 11.74 14.64 -17.38
N GLY A 46 11.64 15.24 -18.57
CA GLY A 46 10.91 16.50 -18.76
C GLY A 46 11.48 17.70 -17.99
N GLY A 47 12.75 17.67 -17.55
CA GLY A 47 13.38 18.77 -16.82
C GLY A 47 12.91 18.92 -15.37
N LEU A 48 12.44 17.84 -14.75
CA LEU A 48 11.90 17.85 -13.38
C LEU A 48 12.86 18.43 -12.32
N GLN A 49 14.18 18.32 -12.49
CA GLN A 49 15.15 18.89 -11.53
C GLN A 49 15.14 20.42 -11.52
N ALA A 50 14.79 21.06 -12.64
CA ALA A 50 14.67 22.52 -12.71
C ALA A 50 13.32 23.02 -12.19
N SER A 51 12.27 22.20 -12.33
CA SER A 51 10.89 22.56 -11.97
C SER A 51 10.50 22.19 -10.54
N LEU A 52 11.14 21.16 -9.96
CA LEU A 52 10.84 20.66 -8.62
C LEU A 52 12.01 20.86 -7.67
N SER A 53 11.74 21.53 -6.55
CA SER A 53 12.69 21.58 -5.44
C SER A 53 12.90 20.18 -4.84
N PRO A 54 14.15 19.80 -4.48
CA PRO A 54 14.44 18.55 -3.78
C PRO A 54 13.58 18.34 -2.53
N TRP A 55 13.17 19.43 -1.86
CA TRP A 55 12.34 19.37 -0.67
C TRP A 55 10.92 18.87 -0.96
N VAL A 56 10.36 19.25 -2.12
CA VAL A 56 9.04 18.78 -2.56
C VAL A 56 9.08 17.26 -2.81
N VAL A 57 10.16 16.79 -3.45
CA VAL A 57 10.37 15.35 -3.67
C VAL A 57 10.49 14.62 -2.34
N LEU A 58 11.29 15.13 -1.40
CA LEU A 58 11.47 14.52 -0.08
C LEU A 58 10.16 14.45 0.72
N VAL A 59 9.40 15.54 0.77
CA VAL A 59 8.10 15.58 1.46
C VAL A 59 7.11 14.61 0.81
N GLY A 60 7.06 14.57 -0.53
CA GLY A 60 6.25 13.60 -1.26
C GLY A 60 6.60 12.17 -0.88
N LEU A 61 7.90 11.83 -0.84
CA LEU A 61 8.38 10.51 -0.44
C LEU A 61 7.95 10.14 0.97
N LEU A 62 8.04 11.05 1.92
CA LEU A 62 7.64 10.82 3.31
C LEU A 62 6.13 10.58 3.43
N ILE A 63 5.32 11.39 2.75
CA ILE A 63 3.85 11.27 2.77
C ILE A 63 3.42 9.93 2.17
N TRP A 64 3.91 9.59 0.97
CA TRP A 64 3.56 8.34 0.31
C TRP A 64 4.10 7.11 1.05
N SER A 65 5.28 7.20 1.67
CA SER A 65 5.83 6.13 2.51
C SER A 65 4.97 5.90 3.74
N GLY A 66 4.53 6.98 4.40
CA GLY A 66 3.63 6.92 5.53
C GLY A 66 2.28 6.29 5.17
N ALA A 67 1.71 6.66 4.02
CA ALA A 67 0.47 6.07 3.51
C ALA A 67 0.63 4.56 3.21
N ALA A 68 1.69 4.19 2.49
CA ALA A 68 1.97 2.79 2.17
C ALA A 68 2.19 1.95 3.43
N MET A 69 2.97 2.46 4.40
CA MET A 69 3.21 1.77 5.67
C MET A 69 1.91 1.59 6.46
N SER A 70 1.08 2.63 6.55
CA SER A 70 -0.20 2.58 7.27
C SER A 70 -1.15 1.54 6.67
N LEU A 71 -1.25 1.48 5.33
CA LEU A 71 -2.05 0.49 4.63
C LEU A 71 -1.52 -0.93 4.83
N HIS A 72 -0.20 -1.11 4.75
CA HIS A 72 0.43 -2.41 4.97
C HIS A 72 0.22 -2.93 6.41
N LEU A 73 0.35 -2.05 7.41
CA LEU A 73 0.08 -2.41 8.81
C LEU A 73 -1.39 -2.76 9.02
N THR A 74 -2.31 -2.02 8.38
CA THR A 74 -3.74 -2.33 8.41
C THR A 74 -4.03 -3.69 7.77
N ALA A 75 -3.41 -4.00 6.63
CA ALA A 75 -3.52 -5.32 6.00
C ALA A 75 -3.07 -6.45 6.96
N ARG A 76 -1.95 -6.24 7.66
CA ARG A 76 -1.45 -7.20 8.66
C ARG A 76 -2.40 -7.34 9.85
N GLN A 77 -3.01 -6.26 10.30
CA GLN A 77 -4.02 -6.30 11.36
C GLN A 77 -5.29 -7.02 10.92
N VAL A 78 -5.74 -6.83 9.68
CA VAL A 78 -6.88 -7.56 9.11
C VAL A 78 -6.59 -9.06 9.05
N LEU A 79 -5.40 -9.45 8.56
CA LEU A 79 -5.01 -10.86 8.48
C LEU A 79 -4.91 -11.56 9.84
N ARG A 80 -4.59 -10.81 10.91
CA ARG A 80 -4.58 -11.35 12.28
C ARG A 80 -5.97 -11.71 12.82
N ARG A 81 -7.06 -11.33 12.15
CA ARG A 81 -8.43 -11.63 12.55
C ARG A 81 -8.94 -12.99 12.06
N LEU A 82 -8.12 -13.75 11.35
CA LEU A 82 -8.48 -15.08 10.87
C LEU A 82 -8.85 -16.00 12.04
N GLN A 83 -10.00 -16.66 11.90
CA GLN A 83 -10.49 -17.64 12.87
C GLN A 83 -9.94 -19.02 12.49
N SER A 84 -9.30 -19.69 13.45
CA SER A 84 -8.78 -21.06 13.28
C SER A 84 -9.88 -22.11 13.35
#